data_AF-A0A5C5VGZ3-F1
#
_entry.id   AF-A0A5C5VGZ3-F1
#
_cell.length_a   1.000
_cell.length_b   1.000
_cell.length_c   1.000
_cell.angle_alpha   90.00
_cell.angle_beta   90.00
_cell.angle_gamma   90.00
#
_symmetry.space_group_name_H-M   'P 1'
#
loop_
_entity.id
_entity.type
_entity.pdbx_description
1 polymer ?
#
loop_
_entity_poly.entity_id
_entity_poly.type
_entity_poly.pdbx_seq_one_letter_code
_entity_poly.pdbx_strand_id
1 'polypeptide(L)'
;MPPPSYLPRLLIAAAAALQATHGWAYVPDERWSFAASGPAGVEGDPVTLTWSFVDDGASISDGESSNLISYLDDQFNVQSPTDDLTDRPWFTLFERSFDRWSELGGVTFQYEAHDDGQQLGSGSGALGVRGDIRIGGKHVDGPNGTLAYTWLPNNGDMVIDTGETAFYSNPSNDYRQFRNTVMHEVGHALGLLHVESDDSRLLLEPYITTTFDGPQLDDIRGLHALYGDAYEKTYNGQGNGAYTRATPLGKLVPGGELAVGSDAAGNQSVDPLETDFVSIANNSDRDFFSFTVDAPATLDATLTPLGGVFNQAAQGGVQSTFDANARNDLRLAIFAPNGMTPIAVVDAADAGGVESLSGFALDSPGQYYARVMGGDDNVQFYELRLSAAAPLLVLAGDYNGDGVVDAADYTVWRDSLGQSGQSLAADGNGDLLVDSADYGLWRSNFGESAATVGLAENAPEPAAVLLLASGGLACLRRRR
;
A
#
# COMPACT_ATOMS: atom_id res chain seq x y z
N MET A 1 0.15 -7.71 -55.97
CA MET A 1 1.23 -7.29 -55.05
C MET A 1 0.63 -7.29 -53.67
N PRO A 2 1.03 -8.18 -52.75
CA PRO A 2 0.47 -8.22 -51.40
C PRO A 2 1.04 -7.06 -50.55
N PRO A 3 0.28 -6.55 -49.57
CA PRO A 3 0.71 -5.46 -48.70
C PRO A 3 1.81 -5.90 -47.72
N PRO A 4 2.64 -4.96 -47.25
CA PRO A 4 3.74 -5.23 -46.33
C PRO A 4 3.22 -5.68 -44.96
N SER A 5 3.73 -6.82 -44.51
CA SER A 5 3.53 -7.37 -43.17
C SER A 5 4.13 -6.45 -42.10
N TYR A 6 3.28 -5.89 -41.25
CA TYR A 6 3.68 -5.30 -39.97
C TYR A 6 3.99 -6.43 -38.98
N LEU A 7 5.26 -6.82 -38.91
CA LEU A 7 5.82 -7.55 -37.77
C LEU A 7 6.54 -6.52 -36.89
N PRO A 8 6.00 -6.16 -35.71
CA PRO A 8 6.79 -5.42 -34.73
C PRO A 8 7.73 -6.41 -34.01
N ARG A 9 9.03 -6.16 -34.17
CA ARG A 9 10.11 -6.39 -33.19
C ARG A 9 10.04 -7.68 -32.34
N LEU A 10 10.19 -8.83 -33.00
CA LEU A 10 10.55 -10.11 -32.34
C LEU A 10 12.04 -10.20 -31.92
N LEU A 11 12.72 -9.05 -31.78
CA LEU A 11 14.17 -8.99 -31.49
C LEU A 11 14.52 -8.62 -30.05
N ILE A 12 13.55 -8.35 -29.19
CA ILE A 12 13.80 -8.10 -27.74
C ILE A 12 13.81 -9.42 -26.95
N ALA A 13 13.08 -10.45 -27.38
CA ALA A 13 13.03 -11.74 -26.68
C ALA A 13 14.37 -12.51 -26.66
N ALA A 14 15.29 -12.25 -27.60
CA ALA A 14 16.56 -12.98 -27.68
C ALA A 14 17.68 -12.40 -26.79
N ALA A 15 17.56 -11.16 -26.32
CA ALA A 15 18.54 -10.55 -25.41
C ALA A 15 18.22 -10.83 -23.92
N ALA A 16 16.96 -11.12 -23.59
CA ALA A 16 16.55 -11.56 -22.25
C ALA A 16 17.04 -12.98 -21.90
N ALA A 17 17.43 -13.78 -22.90
CA ALA A 17 17.81 -15.19 -22.72
C ALA A 17 19.25 -15.43 -22.19
N LEU A 18 19.99 -14.38 -21.79
CA LEU A 18 21.35 -14.52 -21.21
C LEU A 18 21.54 -13.94 -19.80
N GLN A 19 20.46 -13.63 -19.05
CA GLN A 19 20.54 -13.28 -17.63
C GLN A 19 19.55 -14.10 -16.77
N ALA A 20 19.54 -15.41 -16.95
CA ALA A 20 18.78 -16.32 -16.09
C ALA A 20 19.42 -16.45 -14.69
N THR A 21 19.12 -15.51 -13.78
CA THR A 21 19.14 -15.73 -12.32
C THR A 21 18.05 -14.97 -11.54
N HIS A 22 17.14 -14.24 -12.18
CA HIS A 22 16.05 -13.56 -11.47
C HIS A 22 14.74 -13.86 -12.19
N GLY A 23 13.73 -14.38 -11.49
CA GLY A 23 12.37 -14.40 -12.02
C GLY A 23 11.95 -12.94 -12.20
N TRP A 24 11.59 -12.55 -13.42
CA TRP A 24 11.09 -11.20 -13.67
C TRP A 24 9.63 -11.20 -13.25
N ALA A 25 9.29 -10.23 -12.41
CA ALA A 25 8.01 -10.11 -11.76
C ALA A 25 7.57 -8.67 -11.98
N TYR A 26 6.34 -8.45 -12.46
CA TYR A 26 5.99 -7.40 -13.44
C TYR A 26 7.06 -7.25 -14.55
N VAL A 27 6.66 -6.97 -15.79
CA VAL A 27 7.65 -6.69 -16.85
C VAL A 27 7.63 -5.18 -17.08
N PRO A 28 8.49 -4.40 -16.40
CA PRO A 28 8.58 -2.99 -16.67
C PRO A 28 9.24 -2.80 -18.03
N ASP A 29 8.73 -1.86 -18.83
CA ASP A 29 9.49 -1.30 -19.95
C ASP A 29 10.15 0.01 -19.48
N GLU A 30 9.66 1.16 -19.96
CA GLU A 30 10.12 2.48 -19.52
C GLU A 30 8.99 3.22 -18.80
N ARG A 31 9.30 3.93 -17.70
CA ARG A 31 8.38 4.89 -17.08
C ARG A 31 8.22 6.16 -17.94
N TRP A 32 7.27 7.01 -17.56
CA TRP A 32 7.24 8.38 -18.07
C TRP A 32 8.56 9.10 -17.75
N SER A 33 9.14 9.75 -18.76
CA SER A 33 10.31 10.63 -18.61
C SER A 33 9.91 12.11 -18.55
N PHE A 34 8.81 12.46 -19.23
CA PHE A 34 8.27 13.82 -19.24
C PHE A 34 6.74 13.77 -19.40
N ALA A 35 6.04 14.45 -18.51
CA ALA A 35 4.60 14.66 -18.54
C ALA A 35 4.28 16.13 -18.90
N ALA A 36 3.02 16.44 -19.16
CA ALA A 36 2.53 17.79 -19.41
C ALA A 36 2.89 18.74 -18.25
N SER A 37 2.90 18.21 -17.02
CA SER A 37 3.29 18.94 -15.81
C SER A 37 4.81 19.11 -15.62
N GLY A 38 5.64 18.49 -16.47
CA GLY A 38 7.09 18.60 -16.43
C GLY A 38 7.82 17.26 -16.36
N PRO A 39 9.13 17.27 -16.04
CA PRO A 39 9.93 16.05 -15.91
C PRO A 39 9.36 15.11 -14.86
N ALA A 40 9.36 13.80 -15.14
CA ALA A 40 8.72 12.80 -14.30
C ALA A 40 9.63 12.19 -13.22
N GLY A 41 10.88 12.63 -13.05
CA GLY A 41 11.79 12.10 -12.01
C GLY A 41 12.50 10.80 -12.40
N VAL A 42 12.99 10.06 -11.41
CA VAL A 42 13.67 8.75 -11.53
C VAL A 42 12.87 7.65 -10.81
N GLU A 43 13.14 6.37 -11.08
CA GLU A 43 12.44 5.21 -10.46
C GLU A 43 12.14 5.41 -8.96
N GLY A 44 10.88 5.16 -8.58
CA GLY A 44 10.36 5.46 -7.24
C GLY A 44 9.83 6.89 -7.05
N ASP A 45 10.23 7.87 -7.87
CA ASP A 45 9.65 9.22 -7.79
C ASP A 45 8.20 9.22 -8.30
N PRO A 46 7.29 9.96 -7.65
CA PRO A 46 5.90 10.05 -8.06
C PRO A 46 5.76 10.88 -9.33
N VAL A 47 4.65 10.70 -10.05
CA VAL A 47 4.34 11.46 -11.27
C VAL A 47 2.92 11.98 -11.27
N THR A 48 2.71 13.17 -11.83
CA THR A 48 1.38 13.67 -12.19
C THR A 48 1.21 13.54 -13.70
N LEU A 49 0.16 12.86 -14.13
CA LEU A 49 -0.19 12.65 -15.53
C LEU A 49 -1.57 13.23 -15.80
N THR A 50 -1.73 13.82 -16.98
CA THR A 50 -3.03 14.25 -17.47
C THR A 50 -3.66 13.19 -18.36
N TRP A 51 -4.99 13.05 -18.32
CA TRP A 51 -5.72 12.18 -19.25
C TRP A 51 -6.87 12.93 -19.91
N SER A 52 -7.14 12.65 -21.18
CA SER A 52 -8.20 13.30 -21.95
C SER A 52 -8.90 12.34 -22.92
N PHE A 53 -10.00 12.79 -23.50
CA PHE A 53 -10.62 12.12 -24.65
C PHE A 53 -10.25 12.86 -25.92
N VAL A 54 -10.09 12.13 -27.02
CA VAL A 54 -10.06 12.78 -28.33
C VAL A 54 -11.46 12.95 -28.89
N ASP A 55 -11.64 14.03 -29.63
CA ASP A 55 -12.88 14.27 -30.36
C ASP A 55 -13.14 13.16 -31.38
N ASP A 56 -14.43 12.85 -31.58
CA ASP A 56 -14.84 12.02 -32.71
C ASP A 56 -14.38 12.67 -34.04
N GLY A 57 -13.84 11.85 -34.93
CA GLY A 57 -13.21 12.31 -36.17
C GLY A 57 -11.69 12.58 -36.06
N ALA A 58 -11.11 12.59 -34.86
CA ALA A 58 -9.66 12.65 -34.70
C ALA A 58 -8.98 11.44 -35.34
N SER A 59 -7.87 11.65 -36.04
CA SER A 59 -7.16 10.60 -36.77
C SER A 59 -6.50 9.60 -35.82
N ILE A 60 -6.58 8.30 -36.13
CA ILE A 60 -5.85 7.21 -35.49
C ILE A 60 -4.77 6.72 -36.47
N SER A 61 -3.65 6.19 -35.98
CA SER A 61 -2.41 5.90 -36.73
C SER A 61 -2.53 5.05 -38.00
N ASP A 62 -3.66 4.39 -38.26
CA ASP A 62 -3.93 3.54 -39.43
C ASP A 62 -4.87 4.16 -40.47
N GLY A 63 -5.24 5.43 -40.30
CA GLY A 63 -6.07 6.17 -41.26
C GLY A 63 -7.57 6.10 -40.98
N GLU A 64 -7.98 5.40 -39.92
CA GLU A 64 -9.32 5.48 -39.36
C GLU A 64 -9.44 6.68 -38.40
N SER A 65 -10.67 7.02 -38.02
CA SER A 65 -10.94 8.14 -37.12
C SER A 65 -11.66 7.66 -35.87
N SER A 66 -11.47 8.38 -34.76
CA SER A 66 -12.12 8.03 -33.52
C SER A 66 -13.64 8.20 -33.62
N ASN A 67 -14.40 7.29 -33.01
CA ASN A 67 -15.84 7.38 -32.80
C ASN A 67 -16.22 7.05 -31.34
N LEU A 68 -15.29 7.22 -30.39
CA LEU A 68 -15.46 6.73 -29.02
C LEU A 68 -16.58 7.48 -28.28
N ILE A 69 -16.64 8.80 -28.41
CA ILE A 69 -17.58 9.62 -27.64
C ILE A 69 -19.01 9.30 -28.09
N SER A 70 -19.29 9.32 -29.40
CA SER A 70 -20.60 8.93 -29.93
C SER A 70 -20.94 7.48 -29.63
N TYR A 71 -19.97 6.56 -29.72
CA TYR A 71 -20.18 5.17 -29.36
C TYR A 71 -20.63 5.01 -27.90
N LEU A 72 -19.97 5.67 -26.95
CA LEU A 72 -20.32 5.62 -25.53
C LEU A 72 -21.63 6.36 -25.23
N ASP A 73 -21.88 7.50 -25.87
CA ASP A 73 -23.15 8.21 -25.76
C ASP A 73 -24.32 7.33 -26.20
N ASP A 74 -24.17 6.57 -27.28
CA ASP A 74 -25.15 5.57 -27.72
C ASP A 74 -25.32 4.44 -26.71
N GLN A 75 -24.22 3.86 -26.20
CA GLN A 75 -24.27 2.74 -25.24
C GLN A 75 -24.95 3.11 -23.92
N PHE A 76 -24.75 4.34 -23.46
CA PHE A 76 -25.29 4.84 -22.20
C PHE A 76 -26.52 5.73 -22.37
N ASN A 77 -27.11 5.74 -23.58
CA ASN A 77 -28.37 6.43 -23.90
C ASN A 77 -28.34 7.93 -23.55
N VAL A 78 -27.27 8.61 -23.96
CA VAL A 78 -27.11 10.06 -23.80
C VAL A 78 -27.89 10.78 -24.90
N GLN A 79 -29.02 11.39 -24.53
CA GLN A 79 -29.97 11.99 -25.50
C GLN A 79 -29.77 13.50 -25.73
N SER A 80 -28.93 14.16 -24.93
CA SER A 80 -28.67 15.61 -25.02
C SER A 80 -27.28 15.93 -24.50
N PRO A 81 -26.23 15.54 -25.25
CA PRO A 81 -24.84 15.77 -24.85
C PRO A 81 -24.54 17.26 -24.69
N THR A 82 -23.92 17.64 -23.57
CA THR A 82 -23.26 18.94 -23.35
C THR A 82 -21.82 18.88 -23.85
N ASP A 83 -21.15 20.00 -24.10
CA ASP A 83 -19.73 19.98 -24.48
C ASP A 83 -18.84 19.47 -23.33
N ASP A 84 -19.33 19.51 -22.08
CA ASP A 84 -18.65 18.97 -20.91
C ASP A 84 -18.85 17.45 -20.83
N LEU A 85 -17.78 16.69 -21.04
CA LEU A 85 -17.82 15.23 -20.97
C LEU A 85 -18.00 14.71 -19.53
N THR A 86 -17.72 15.52 -18.51
CA THR A 86 -17.88 15.10 -17.09
C THR A 86 -19.34 14.89 -16.71
N ASP A 87 -20.28 15.49 -17.45
CA ASP A 87 -21.72 15.26 -17.29
C ASP A 87 -22.18 13.88 -17.81
N ARG A 88 -21.30 13.13 -18.50
CA ARG A 88 -21.67 11.85 -19.11
C ARG A 88 -21.68 10.72 -18.09
N PRO A 89 -22.69 9.83 -18.12
CA PRO A 89 -22.76 8.70 -17.18
C PRO A 89 -21.55 7.76 -17.28
N TRP A 90 -21.01 7.55 -18.48
CA TRP A 90 -19.85 6.71 -18.72
C TRP A 90 -18.53 7.35 -18.27
N PHE A 91 -18.46 8.68 -18.10
CA PHE A 91 -17.25 9.38 -17.69
C PHE A 91 -16.73 8.87 -16.34
N THR A 92 -17.64 8.67 -15.40
CA THR A 92 -17.34 8.15 -14.05
C THR A 92 -16.72 6.75 -14.05
N LEU A 93 -16.85 5.98 -15.14
CA LEU A 93 -16.19 4.68 -15.28
C LEU A 93 -14.70 4.84 -15.56
N PHE A 94 -14.32 5.84 -16.38
CA PHE A 94 -12.93 6.18 -16.62
C PHE A 94 -12.31 6.84 -15.40
N GLU A 95 -12.98 7.87 -14.85
CA GLU A 95 -12.50 8.60 -13.68
C GLU A 95 -12.14 7.64 -12.54
N ARG A 96 -13.04 6.71 -12.20
CA ARG A 96 -12.77 5.69 -11.17
C ARG A 96 -11.66 4.71 -11.52
N SER A 97 -11.47 4.38 -12.80
CA SER A 97 -10.36 3.52 -13.24
C SER A 97 -9.00 4.21 -13.11
N PHE A 98 -8.90 5.51 -13.42
CA PHE A 98 -7.69 6.29 -13.19
C PHE A 98 -7.47 6.58 -11.70
N ASP A 99 -8.52 6.91 -10.96
CA ASP A 99 -8.46 7.15 -9.52
C ASP A 99 -7.96 5.91 -8.78
N ARG A 100 -8.37 4.70 -9.20
CA ARG A 100 -7.91 3.45 -8.56
C ARG A 100 -6.40 3.28 -8.68
N TRP A 101 -5.79 3.56 -9.83
CA TRP A 101 -4.33 3.55 -9.96
C TRP A 101 -3.68 4.67 -9.15
N SER A 102 -4.32 5.85 -9.06
CA SER A 102 -3.82 6.96 -8.24
C SER A 102 -3.89 6.65 -6.75
N GLU A 103 -4.87 5.89 -6.29
CA GLU A 103 -5.03 5.48 -4.90
C GLU A 103 -3.93 4.49 -4.49
N LEU A 104 -3.58 3.58 -5.39
CA LEU A 104 -2.71 2.43 -5.13
C LEU A 104 -1.21 2.71 -5.26
N GLY A 105 -0.76 3.94 -5.55
CA GLY A 105 0.68 4.23 -5.61
C GLY A 105 1.01 5.69 -5.97
N GLY A 106 2.24 5.92 -6.42
CA GLY A 106 2.81 7.26 -6.61
C GLY A 106 2.40 8.01 -7.88
N VAL A 107 1.30 7.60 -8.52
CA VAL A 107 0.75 8.31 -9.69
C VAL A 107 -0.41 9.22 -9.24
N THR A 108 -0.52 10.39 -9.87
CA THR A 108 -1.69 11.26 -9.76
C THR A 108 -2.24 11.53 -11.15
N PHE A 109 -3.49 11.17 -11.40
CA PHE A 109 -4.17 11.49 -12.65
C PHE A 109 -5.00 12.77 -12.54
N GLN A 110 -4.94 13.62 -13.57
CA GLN A 110 -5.77 14.81 -13.69
C GLN A 110 -6.48 14.82 -15.04
N TYR A 111 -7.79 15.03 -15.04
CA TYR A 111 -8.52 15.15 -16.30
C TYR A 111 -8.19 16.46 -17.00
N GLU A 112 -7.81 16.38 -18.27
CA GLU A 112 -7.65 17.50 -19.19
C GLU A 112 -8.88 17.54 -20.12
N ALA A 113 -9.68 18.60 -20.00
CA ALA A 113 -10.92 18.74 -20.76
C ALA A 113 -10.72 19.08 -22.24
N HIS A 114 -9.49 19.46 -22.63
CA HIS A 114 -9.18 19.86 -24.00
C HIS A 114 -8.38 18.78 -24.74
N ASP A 115 -8.64 18.69 -26.04
CA ASP A 115 -7.77 18.03 -27.01
C ASP A 115 -7.68 18.91 -28.27
N ASP A 116 -6.56 18.87 -28.98
CA ASP A 116 -6.32 19.67 -30.18
C ASP A 116 -6.53 18.90 -31.49
N GLY A 117 -7.08 17.68 -31.42
CA GLY A 117 -7.39 16.83 -32.57
C GLY A 117 -6.15 16.26 -33.27
N GLN A 118 -4.96 16.37 -32.66
CA GLN A 118 -3.75 15.74 -33.17
C GLN A 118 -3.93 14.22 -33.26
N GLN A 119 -3.27 13.61 -34.25
CA GLN A 119 -3.37 12.17 -34.48
C GLN A 119 -3.02 11.39 -33.19
N LEU A 120 -3.86 10.41 -32.85
CA LEU A 120 -3.63 9.49 -31.74
C LEU A 120 -2.35 8.66 -31.97
N GLY A 121 -1.59 8.42 -30.90
CA GLY A 121 -0.26 7.83 -30.97
C GLY A 121 0.84 8.83 -31.34
N SER A 122 0.55 10.14 -31.32
CA SER A 122 1.50 11.20 -31.65
C SER A 122 1.35 12.44 -30.78
N GLY A 123 2.43 13.22 -30.64
CA GLY A 123 2.43 14.41 -29.81
C GLY A 123 2.61 14.10 -28.31
N SER A 124 3.05 15.10 -27.56
CA SER A 124 3.29 15.00 -26.11
C SER A 124 2.19 15.76 -25.35
N GLY A 125 1.85 15.36 -24.13
CA GLY A 125 0.88 16.09 -23.32
C GLY A 125 1.26 17.56 -23.11
N ALA A 126 0.26 18.43 -23.00
CA ALA A 126 0.43 19.86 -22.80
C ALA A 126 -0.77 20.43 -22.04
N LEU A 127 -0.51 21.01 -20.87
CA LEU A 127 -1.55 21.57 -20.00
C LEU A 127 -2.41 22.60 -20.73
N GLY A 128 -3.73 22.47 -20.60
CA GLY A 128 -4.75 23.29 -21.25
C GLY A 128 -4.90 23.04 -22.75
N VAL A 129 -4.26 22.00 -23.30
CA VAL A 129 -4.28 21.68 -24.73
C VAL A 129 -4.61 20.21 -24.97
N ARG A 130 -3.91 19.30 -24.28
CA ARG A 130 -3.96 17.86 -24.55
C ARG A 130 -3.44 17.05 -23.37
N GLY A 131 -4.13 15.95 -23.04
CA GLY A 131 -3.68 14.98 -22.03
C GLY A 131 -2.36 14.30 -22.36
N ASP A 132 -1.67 13.80 -21.34
CA ASP A 132 -0.53 12.89 -21.48
C ASP A 132 -1.00 11.54 -22.03
N ILE A 133 -2.11 11.03 -21.51
CA ILE A 133 -2.78 9.81 -21.94
C ILE A 133 -4.09 10.20 -22.60
N ARG A 134 -4.25 9.96 -23.90
CA ARG A 134 -5.52 10.24 -24.57
C ARG A 134 -6.28 8.99 -24.93
N ILE A 135 -7.59 9.08 -24.82
CA ILE A 135 -8.48 7.95 -25.01
C ILE A 135 -9.31 8.20 -26.27
N GLY A 136 -9.11 7.33 -27.25
CA GLY A 136 -9.92 7.24 -28.45
C GLY A 136 -10.47 5.83 -28.63
N GLY A 137 -11.14 5.62 -29.74
CA GLY A 137 -11.78 4.34 -30.03
C GLY A 137 -12.25 4.26 -31.47
N LYS A 138 -12.17 3.06 -32.04
CA LYS A 138 -12.59 2.71 -33.40
C LYS A 138 -12.94 1.23 -33.44
N HIS A 139 -13.56 0.79 -34.52
CA HIS A 139 -13.73 -0.64 -34.77
C HIS A 139 -12.37 -1.29 -35.06
N VAL A 140 -12.02 -2.35 -34.32
CA VAL A 140 -10.76 -3.09 -34.50
C VAL A 140 -11.01 -4.44 -35.16
N ASP A 141 -11.69 -5.37 -34.50
CA ASP A 141 -11.94 -6.71 -35.06
C ASP A 141 -13.37 -7.25 -34.82
N GLY A 142 -14.22 -6.51 -34.13
CA GLY A 142 -15.62 -6.87 -33.88
C GLY A 142 -15.79 -7.61 -32.56
N PRO A 143 -16.91 -8.33 -32.34
CA PRO A 143 -17.13 -8.95 -31.05
C PRO A 143 -16.12 -10.07 -30.76
N ASN A 144 -15.52 -10.02 -29.58
CA ASN A 144 -14.41 -10.85 -29.12
C ASN A 144 -13.11 -10.64 -29.92
N GLY A 145 -11.97 -10.71 -29.24
CA GLY A 145 -10.67 -10.53 -29.85
C GLY A 145 -9.92 -9.42 -29.15
N THR A 146 -9.57 -8.38 -29.90
CA THR A 146 -8.81 -7.23 -29.38
C THR A 146 -9.77 -6.25 -28.72
N LEU A 147 -9.75 -6.19 -27.39
CA LEU A 147 -10.64 -5.29 -26.65
C LEU A 147 -10.18 -3.82 -26.74
N ALA A 148 -8.89 -3.60 -26.59
CA ALA A 148 -8.25 -2.30 -26.65
C ALA A 148 -6.76 -2.47 -26.92
N TYR A 149 -6.06 -1.36 -27.14
CA TYR A 149 -4.60 -1.33 -27.13
C TYR A 149 -4.09 0.05 -26.72
N THR A 150 -2.89 0.07 -26.15
CA THR A 150 -2.29 1.28 -25.59
C THR A 150 -0.83 1.41 -26.00
N TRP A 151 -0.42 2.66 -26.26
CA TRP A 151 0.99 3.00 -26.42
C TRP A 151 1.66 3.14 -25.06
N LEU A 152 2.90 2.70 -24.96
CA LEU A 152 3.72 2.80 -23.75
C LEU A 152 4.03 4.26 -23.36
N PRO A 153 4.61 4.51 -22.17
CA PRO A 153 4.87 5.85 -21.66
C PRO A 153 5.61 6.78 -22.61
N ASN A 154 5.43 8.09 -22.39
CA ASN A 154 5.83 9.19 -23.29
C ASN A 154 4.97 9.30 -24.57
N ASN A 155 4.01 8.39 -24.77
CA ASN A 155 2.82 8.65 -25.57
C ASN A 155 1.54 8.28 -24.81
N GLY A 156 1.44 7.07 -24.25
CA GLY A 156 0.33 6.70 -23.36
C GLY A 156 -1.07 6.63 -23.98
N ASP A 157 -1.26 6.97 -25.25
CA ASP A 157 -2.59 7.00 -25.85
C ASP A 157 -3.22 5.60 -25.84
N MET A 158 -4.54 5.54 -25.81
CA MET A 158 -5.34 4.31 -25.73
C MET A 158 -6.40 4.31 -26.83
N VAL A 159 -6.60 3.15 -27.46
CA VAL A 159 -7.70 2.90 -28.40
C VAL A 159 -8.56 1.77 -27.88
N ILE A 160 -9.85 2.06 -27.65
CA ILE A 160 -10.87 1.09 -27.26
C ILE A 160 -11.59 0.57 -28.51
N ASP A 161 -11.80 -0.75 -28.63
CA ASP A 161 -12.56 -1.32 -29.74
C ASP A 161 -14.06 -0.99 -29.62
N THR A 162 -14.56 -0.11 -30.50
CA THR A 162 -15.98 0.24 -30.56
C THR A 162 -16.84 -0.83 -31.26
N GLY A 163 -16.25 -1.96 -31.65
CA GLY A 163 -16.93 -3.20 -32.04
C GLY A 163 -17.51 -4.01 -30.88
N GLU A 164 -17.11 -3.71 -29.63
CA GLU A 164 -17.43 -4.51 -28.44
C GLU A 164 -18.67 -4.03 -27.66
N THR A 165 -19.77 -3.78 -28.40
CA THR A 165 -21.01 -3.19 -27.88
C THR A 165 -21.58 -3.93 -26.66
N ALA A 166 -21.84 -5.23 -26.78
CA ALA A 166 -22.47 -6.01 -25.71
C ALA A 166 -21.54 -6.24 -24.51
N PHE A 167 -20.23 -6.19 -24.73
CA PHE A 167 -19.22 -6.39 -23.69
C PHE A 167 -19.08 -5.12 -22.84
N TYR A 168 -18.90 -3.96 -23.46
CA TYR A 168 -18.71 -2.70 -22.74
C TYR A 168 -20.00 -2.11 -22.14
N SER A 169 -21.17 -2.44 -22.70
CA SER A 169 -22.46 -2.01 -22.13
C SER A 169 -22.99 -2.92 -21.01
N ASN A 170 -22.29 -4.00 -20.65
CA ASN A 170 -22.75 -4.93 -19.62
C ASN A 170 -22.70 -4.31 -18.22
N PRO A 171 -23.83 -4.07 -17.53
CA PRO A 171 -23.86 -3.40 -16.23
C PRO A 171 -23.46 -4.32 -15.06
N SER A 172 -23.18 -5.60 -15.33
CA SER A 172 -22.84 -6.58 -14.29
C SER A 172 -21.64 -6.11 -13.48
N ASN A 173 -21.78 -6.18 -12.16
CA ASN A 173 -20.75 -5.76 -11.20
C ASN A 173 -20.22 -4.35 -11.46
N ASP A 174 -21.12 -3.43 -11.81
CA ASP A 174 -20.79 -2.04 -12.14
C ASP A 174 -19.80 -1.92 -13.30
N TYR A 175 -20.21 -2.47 -14.45
CA TYR A 175 -19.46 -2.41 -15.71
C TYR A 175 -18.02 -2.95 -15.61
N ARG A 176 -17.82 -4.01 -14.81
CA ARG A 176 -16.49 -4.55 -14.49
C ARG A 176 -15.67 -4.94 -15.72
N GLN A 177 -16.33 -5.45 -16.75
CA GLN A 177 -15.67 -5.78 -18.02
C GLN A 177 -14.99 -4.54 -18.62
N PHE A 178 -15.73 -3.44 -18.72
CA PHE A 178 -15.19 -2.18 -19.22
C PHE A 178 -14.14 -1.59 -18.29
N ARG A 179 -14.42 -1.51 -16.97
CA ARG A 179 -13.48 -0.92 -16.01
C ARG A 179 -12.15 -1.69 -15.94
N ASN A 180 -12.18 -3.02 -15.95
CA ASN A 180 -10.96 -3.83 -15.97
C ASN A 180 -10.19 -3.65 -17.28
N THR A 181 -10.86 -3.55 -18.44
CA THR A 181 -10.16 -3.22 -19.69
C THR A 181 -9.50 -1.85 -19.60
N VAL A 182 -10.21 -0.81 -19.17
CA VAL A 182 -9.61 0.53 -19.01
C VAL A 182 -8.43 0.50 -18.04
N MET A 183 -8.57 -0.14 -16.87
CA MET A 183 -7.46 -0.22 -15.91
C MET A 183 -6.26 -1.01 -16.44
N HIS A 184 -6.50 -2.08 -17.20
CA HIS A 184 -5.45 -2.86 -17.86
C HIS A 184 -4.64 -1.99 -18.83
N GLU A 185 -5.35 -1.27 -19.69
CA GLU A 185 -4.75 -0.35 -20.65
C GLU A 185 -4.01 0.81 -19.97
N VAL A 186 -4.55 1.36 -18.87
CA VAL A 186 -3.82 2.34 -18.05
C VAL A 186 -2.52 1.74 -17.49
N GLY A 187 -2.48 0.46 -17.12
CA GLY A 187 -1.24 -0.22 -16.72
C GLY A 187 -0.17 -0.19 -17.81
N HIS A 188 -0.54 -0.41 -19.08
CA HIS A 188 0.37 -0.21 -20.22
C HIS A 188 0.80 1.25 -20.38
N ALA A 189 -0.11 2.21 -20.26
CA ALA A 189 0.23 3.63 -20.29
C ALA A 189 1.13 4.06 -19.13
N LEU A 190 1.26 3.25 -18.07
CA LEU A 190 2.18 3.43 -16.96
C LEU A 190 3.52 2.71 -17.17
N GLY A 191 3.66 1.86 -18.18
CA GLY A 191 4.91 1.18 -18.53
C GLY A 191 4.98 -0.27 -18.10
N LEU A 192 3.86 -0.86 -17.73
CA LEU A 192 3.77 -2.27 -17.36
C LEU A 192 3.39 -3.12 -18.57
N LEU A 193 4.14 -4.17 -18.87
CA LEU A 193 3.84 -5.12 -19.96
C LEU A 193 3.07 -6.34 -19.44
N HIS A 194 2.55 -7.14 -20.39
CA HIS A 194 1.84 -8.36 -20.05
C HIS A 194 2.67 -9.35 -19.24
N VAL A 195 2.01 -9.94 -18.27
CA VAL A 195 2.48 -11.06 -17.44
C VAL A 195 1.49 -12.20 -17.56
N GLU A 196 1.90 -13.43 -17.25
CA GLU A 196 1.00 -14.58 -17.19
C GLU A 196 1.29 -15.41 -15.94
N SER A 197 0.23 -15.87 -15.28
CA SER A 197 0.28 -16.75 -14.10
C SER A 197 -0.71 -17.92 -14.28
N ASP A 198 -0.39 -19.10 -13.73
CA ASP A 198 -1.23 -20.29 -13.78
C ASP A 198 -1.86 -20.62 -12.42
N ASP A 199 -1.38 -19.99 -11.35
CA ASP A 199 -1.86 -20.18 -9.98
C ASP A 199 -2.39 -18.89 -9.33
N SER A 200 -2.22 -17.75 -10.00
CA SER A 200 -2.79 -16.45 -9.65
C SER A 200 -3.58 -15.87 -10.82
N ARG A 201 -4.19 -14.70 -10.61
CA ARG A 201 -4.80 -13.93 -11.70
C ARG A 201 -4.40 -12.48 -11.54
N LEU A 202 -3.82 -11.89 -12.57
CA LEU A 202 -3.27 -10.54 -12.56
C LEU A 202 -4.03 -9.65 -13.55
N LEU A 203 -4.11 -8.34 -13.28
CA LEU A 203 -4.84 -7.43 -14.18
C LEU A 203 -4.16 -7.38 -15.55
N LEU A 204 -2.82 -7.39 -15.60
CA LEU A 204 -2.06 -7.33 -16.84
C LEU A 204 -1.83 -8.67 -17.53
N GLU A 205 -2.66 -9.67 -17.24
CA GLU A 205 -2.77 -10.82 -18.12
C GLU A 205 -3.37 -10.43 -19.47
N PRO A 206 -2.89 -11.00 -20.59
CA PRO A 206 -3.35 -10.65 -21.93
C PRO A 206 -4.80 -11.05 -22.22
N TYR A 207 -5.43 -11.81 -21.32
CA TYR A 207 -6.82 -12.20 -21.42
C TYR A 207 -7.61 -11.62 -20.25
N ILE A 208 -8.67 -10.90 -20.59
CA ILE A 208 -9.53 -10.27 -19.59
C ILE A 208 -10.10 -11.29 -18.60
N THR A 209 -10.12 -10.92 -17.33
CA THR A 209 -10.85 -11.61 -16.28
C THR A 209 -11.75 -10.63 -15.51
N THR A 210 -12.86 -11.15 -15.01
CA THR A 210 -13.84 -10.39 -14.21
C THR A 210 -13.98 -10.93 -12.80
N THR A 211 -13.11 -11.86 -12.40
CA THR A 211 -13.14 -12.49 -11.07
C THR A 211 -12.70 -11.56 -9.96
N PHE A 212 -11.95 -10.50 -10.29
CA PHE A 212 -11.54 -9.41 -9.41
C PHE A 212 -11.84 -8.06 -10.08
N ASP A 213 -11.61 -6.97 -9.37
CA ASP A 213 -11.94 -5.62 -9.80
C ASP A 213 -10.71 -4.72 -9.66
N GLY A 214 -10.02 -4.46 -10.78
CA GLY A 214 -8.83 -3.62 -10.84
C GLY A 214 -7.49 -4.30 -10.57
N PRO A 215 -6.43 -3.49 -10.35
CA PRO A 215 -5.05 -3.98 -10.20
C PRO A 215 -4.90 -4.97 -9.05
N GLN A 216 -4.10 -6.00 -9.27
CA GLN A 216 -3.76 -7.02 -8.28
C GLN A 216 -2.33 -6.79 -7.76
N LEU A 217 -1.89 -7.56 -6.77
CA LEU A 217 -0.70 -7.21 -5.99
C LEU A 217 0.58 -7.09 -6.84
N ASP A 218 0.79 -7.96 -7.84
CA ASP A 218 1.93 -7.83 -8.77
C ASP A 218 1.85 -6.57 -9.65
N ASP A 219 0.63 -6.19 -10.07
CA ASP A 219 0.41 -4.98 -10.87
C ASP A 219 0.76 -3.72 -10.06
N ILE A 220 0.35 -3.69 -8.77
CA ILE A 220 0.70 -2.62 -7.83
C ILE A 220 2.21 -2.63 -7.54
N ARG A 221 2.84 -3.80 -7.46
CA ARG A 221 4.29 -3.89 -7.26
C ARG A 221 5.04 -3.23 -8.43
N GLY A 222 4.55 -3.42 -9.65
CA GLY A 222 5.09 -2.76 -10.83
C GLY A 222 4.90 -1.25 -10.82
N LEU A 223 3.71 -0.79 -10.40
CA LEU A 223 3.44 0.63 -10.17
C LEU A 223 4.44 1.23 -9.19
N HIS A 224 4.66 0.59 -8.04
CA HIS A 224 5.56 1.08 -6.99
C HIS A 224 7.02 1.10 -7.42
N ALA A 225 7.47 0.10 -8.18
CA ALA A 225 8.82 0.11 -8.74
C ALA A 225 9.06 1.30 -9.67
N LEU A 226 8.06 1.63 -10.50
CA LEU A 226 8.18 2.71 -11.44
C LEU A 226 7.98 4.06 -10.76
N TYR A 227 6.99 4.24 -9.89
CA TYR A 227 6.52 5.56 -9.41
C TYR A 227 6.45 5.73 -7.89
N GLY A 228 6.88 4.74 -7.11
CA GLY A 228 6.77 4.75 -5.65
C GLY A 228 5.37 4.40 -5.15
N ASP A 229 5.25 4.29 -3.83
CA ASP A 229 3.98 4.12 -3.14
C ASP A 229 3.16 5.43 -3.01
N ALA A 230 2.03 5.36 -2.30
CA ALA A 230 1.13 6.50 -2.18
C ALA A 230 1.73 7.66 -1.36
N TYR A 231 2.68 7.39 -0.46
CA TYR A 231 3.29 8.40 0.40
C TYR A 231 4.32 9.27 -0.32
N GLU A 232 4.81 8.86 -1.48
CA GLU A 232 5.76 9.61 -2.30
C GLU A 232 5.13 10.90 -2.81
N LYS A 233 3.81 10.89 -3.05
CA LYS A 233 3.02 12.07 -3.44
C LYS A 233 2.97 13.14 -2.36
N THR A 234 3.24 12.80 -1.09
CA THR A 234 3.17 13.75 0.01
C THR A 234 4.22 14.87 -0.12
N TYR A 235 3.97 15.98 0.56
CA TYR A 235 4.86 17.16 0.55
C TYR A 235 5.21 17.65 -0.86
N ASN A 236 4.22 17.66 -1.77
CA ASN A 236 4.36 18.02 -3.18
C ASN A 236 5.36 17.12 -3.93
N GLY A 237 5.23 15.81 -3.76
CA GLY A 237 6.07 14.82 -4.45
C GLY A 237 7.49 14.66 -3.88
N GLN A 238 7.74 15.12 -2.65
CA GLN A 238 9.04 14.93 -1.97
C GLN A 238 9.08 13.65 -1.12
N GLY A 239 7.95 12.97 -0.99
CA GLY A 239 7.77 11.79 -0.18
C GLY A 239 8.08 11.97 1.30
N ASN A 240 8.05 10.83 1.99
CA ASN A 240 8.29 10.64 3.41
C ASN A 240 9.76 10.29 3.74
N GLY A 241 10.70 10.37 2.79
CA GLY A 241 12.09 9.91 2.98
C GLY A 241 13.01 10.76 3.87
N ALA A 242 12.45 11.66 4.66
CA ALA A 242 13.17 12.39 5.69
C ALA A 242 12.31 12.53 6.96
N TYR A 243 12.92 12.51 8.14
CA TYR A 243 12.18 12.63 9.40
C TYR A 243 11.31 13.90 9.51
N THR A 244 11.72 15.00 8.87
CA THR A 244 10.93 16.26 8.81
C THR A 244 9.66 16.14 7.97
N ARG A 245 9.56 15.08 7.18
CA ARG A 245 8.45 14.72 6.29
C ARG A 245 7.87 13.34 6.64
N ALA A 246 8.11 12.85 7.84
CA ALA A 246 7.65 11.52 8.22
C ALA A 246 6.11 11.42 8.14
N THR A 247 5.61 10.29 7.65
CA THR A 247 4.17 9.98 7.64
C THR A 247 3.69 9.76 9.09
N PRO A 248 2.69 10.51 9.58
CA PRO A 248 2.22 10.35 10.96
C PRO A 248 1.30 9.12 11.10
N LEU A 249 1.75 8.11 11.85
CA LEU A 249 0.94 6.94 12.20
C LEU A 249 -0.02 7.21 13.36
N GLY A 250 0.30 8.21 14.19
CA GLY A 250 -0.56 8.66 15.28
C GLY A 250 0.03 8.39 16.66
N LYS A 251 -0.85 8.13 17.63
CA LYS A 251 -0.47 7.98 19.04
C LYS A 251 -0.44 6.51 19.42
N LEU A 252 0.71 6.07 19.92
CA LEU A 252 0.92 4.74 20.44
C LEU A 252 0.75 4.76 21.97
N VAL A 253 -0.29 4.07 22.44
CA VAL A 253 -0.58 3.92 23.88
C VAL A 253 -0.16 2.54 24.37
N PRO A 254 0.19 2.36 25.65
CA PRO A 254 0.32 1.03 26.25
C PRO A 254 -0.90 0.13 25.96
N GLY A 255 -0.66 -1.07 25.45
CA GLY A 255 -1.66 -2.02 24.95
C GLY A 255 -2.20 -1.71 23.55
N GLY A 256 -1.76 -0.62 22.93
CA GLY A 256 -2.17 -0.19 21.59
C GLY A 256 -1.17 -0.61 20.50
N GLU A 257 -1.64 -0.50 19.26
CA GLU A 257 -0.90 -0.88 18.06
C GLU A 257 -1.12 0.17 16.96
N LEU A 258 -0.08 0.40 16.16
CA LEU A 258 -0.11 1.13 14.90
C LEU A 258 0.47 0.24 13.81
N ALA A 259 -0.15 0.22 12.64
CA ALA A 259 0.33 -0.54 11.49
C ALA A 259 0.20 0.29 10.20
N VAL A 260 1.04 -0.03 9.23
CA VAL A 260 1.00 0.49 7.85
C VAL A 260 1.53 -0.59 6.92
N GLY A 261 0.98 -0.69 5.71
CA GLY A 261 1.31 -1.72 4.72
C GLY A 261 0.57 -3.04 4.87
N SER A 262 -0.50 -3.09 5.66
CA SER A 262 -1.16 -4.35 6.02
C SER A 262 -1.88 -5.01 4.84
N ASP A 263 -2.28 -4.25 3.81
CA ASP A 263 -3.06 -4.78 2.69
C ASP A 263 -2.20 -5.59 1.70
N ALA A 264 -0.87 -5.49 1.77
CA ALA A 264 0.03 -6.37 1.02
C ALA A 264 0.11 -7.80 1.62
N ALA A 265 -0.55 -8.05 2.75
CA ALA A 265 -0.52 -9.34 3.43
C ALA A 265 -1.48 -10.34 2.78
N GLY A 266 -0.94 -11.43 2.22
CA GLY A 266 -1.76 -12.53 1.73
C GLY A 266 -1.34 -13.06 0.36
N ASN A 267 -2.34 -13.31 -0.49
CA ASN A 267 -2.15 -13.81 -1.86
C ASN A 267 -2.11 -12.62 -2.85
N GLN A 268 -2.09 -12.91 -4.16
CA GLN A 268 -2.09 -11.87 -5.18
C GLN A 268 -3.39 -11.06 -5.28
N SER A 269 -4.45 -11.41 -4.54
CA SER A 269 -5.76 -10.78 -4.67
C SER A 269 -5.80 -9.45 -3.95
N VAL A 270 -6.40 -8.44 -4.58
CA VAL A 270 -6.65 -7.12 -3.98
C VAL A 270 -8.14 -6.80 -4.02
N ASP A 271 -8.73 -6.49 -2.87
CA ASP A 271 -10.11 -6.03 -2.74
C ASP A 271 -10.24 -4.54 -3.13
N PRO A 272 -11.38 -4.10 -3.68
CA PRO A 272 -11.61 -2.70 -4.02
C PRO A 272 -11.43 -1.69 -2.88
N LEU A 273 -11.50 -2.12 -1.62
CA LEU A 273 -11.33 -1.24 -0.45
C LEU A 273 -9.90 -1.24 0.12
N GLU A 274 -9.03 -2.14 -0.36
CA GLU A 274 -7.63 -2.21 0.07
C GLU A 274 -6.83 -1.10 -0.60
N THR A 275 -6.03 -0.40 0.21
CA THR A 275 -5.29 0.82 -0.14
C THR A 275 -3.99 1.00 0.64
N ASP A 276 -3.80 0.26 1.73
CA ASP A 276 -2.64 0.35 2.62
C ASP A 276 -1.48 -0.51 2.08
N PHE A 277 -0.92 -0.07 0.96
CA PHE A 277 0.26 -0.65 0.33
C PHE A 277 1.43 0.33 0.49
N VAL A 278 2.50 -0.11 1.16
CA VAL A 278 3.77 0.64 1.23
C VAL A 278 4.93 -0.23 0.81
N SER A 279 5.95 0.38 0.25
CA SER A 279 7.12 -0.33 -0.25
C SER A 279 8.36 0.53 -0.22
N ILE A 280 9.51 -0.12 -0.10
CA ILE A 280 10.76 0.48 -0.56
C ILE A 280 10.87 0.20 -2.06
N ALA A 281 10.97 1.23 -2.89
CA ALA A 281 11.11 1.10 -4.34
C ALA A 281 12.49 0.58 -4.77
N ASN A 282 13.56 0.96 -4.04
CA ASN A 282 14.95 0.61 -4.36
C ASN A 282 15.92 0.86 -3.18
N ASN A 283 17.24 0.69 -3.36
CA ASN A 283 18.22 0.81 -2.27
C ASN A 283 18.46 2.25 -1.78
N SER A 284 17.93 3.24 -2.49
CA SER A 284 18.06 4.66 -2.18
C SER A 284 16.82 5.22 -1.50
N ASP A 285 15.70 4.52 -1.64
CA ASP A 285 14.42 4.87 -1.05
C ASP A 285 14.39 4.62 0.47
N ARG A 286 13.78 5.55 1.18
CA ARG A 286 13.70 5.58 2.63
C ARG A 286 12.28 5.99 2.97
N ASP A 287 11.67 5.29 3.91
CA ASP A 287 10.41 5.71 4.48
C ASP A 287 10.62 6.14 5.92
N PHE A 288 10.17 7.34 6.28
CA PHE A 288 10.03 7.73 7.67
C PHE A 288 8.57 7.76 8.08
N PHE A 289 8.29 7.13 9.21
CA PHE A 289 7.03 7.20 9.93
C PHE A 289 7.23 7.87 11.28
N SER A 290 6.26 8.64 11.75
CA SER A 290 6.29 9.23 13.09
C SER A 290 5.14 8.73 13.94
N PHE A 291 5.41 8.54 15.23
CA PHE A 291 4.41 8.15 16.21
C PHE A 291 4.67 8.88 17.52
N THR A 292 3.64 9.04 18.35
CA THR A 292 3.75 9.76 19.64
C THR A 292 3.48 8.83 20.81
N VAL A 293 4.23 9.00 21.90
CA VAL A 293 3.98 8.36 23.19
C VAL A 293 3.83 9.44 24.26
N ASP A 294 2.86 9.29 25.15
CA ASP A 294 2.54 10.30 26.18
C ASP A 294 3.22 10.02 27.54
N ALA A 295 3.78 8.84 27.70
CA ALA A 295 4.45 8.37 28.90
C ALA A 295 5.58 7.42 28.49
N PRO A 296 6.55 7.17 29.38
CA PRO A 296 7.51 6.10 29.16
C PRO A 296 6.82 4.77 28.87
N ALA A 297 7.33 4.02 27.91
CA ALA A 297 6.74 2.76 27.43
C ALA A 297 7.84 1.80 26.95
N THR A 298 7.51 0.52 26.79
CA THR A 298 8.33 -0.40 25.99
C THR A 298 7.71 -0.57 24.62
N LEU A 299 8.54 -0.57 23.58
CA LEU A 299 8.17 -0.71 22.18
C LEU A 299 8.54 -2.12 21.68
N ASP A 300 7.56 -2.80 21.11
CA ASP A 300 7.78 -3.87 20.16
C ASP A 300 7.56 -3.31 18.74
N ALA A 301 8.48 -3.59 17.83
CA ALA A 301 8.36 -3.19 16.43
C ALA A 301 8.71 -4.37 15.53
N THR A 302 7.89 -4.59 14.51
CA THR A 302 8.06 -5.66 13.54
C THR A 302 7.97 -5.07 12.14
N LEU A 303 8.95 -5.40 11.30
CA LEU A 303 8.97 -5.05 9.88
C LEU A 303 8.97 -6.36 9.08
N THR A 304 7.87 -6.60 8.37
CA THR A 304 7.63 -7.85 7.65
C THR A 304 7.64 -7.59 6.16
N PRO A 305 8.57 -8.18 5.39
CA PRO A 305 8.50 -8.18 3.93
C PRO A 305 7.24 -8.90 3.42
N LEU A 306 6.55 -8.33 2.44
CA LEU A 306 5.28 -8.83 1.89
C LEU A 306 5.27 -8.88 0.36
N GLY A 307 4.26 -9.52 -0.24
CA GLY A 307 4.08 -9.60 -1.68
C GLY A 307 3.62 -10.95 -2.20
N GLY A 308 3.72 -12.02 -1.39
CA GLY A 308 3.24 -13.36 -1.72
C GLY A 308 4.18 -14.21 -2.59
N VAL A 309 3.81 -15.48 -2.80
CA VAL A 309 4.52 -16.45 -3.63
C VAL A 309 3.57 -17.01 -4.68
N PHE A 310 3.94 -16.93 -5.95
CA PHE A 310 3.10 -17.32 -7.09
C PHE A 310 3.93 -17.63 -8.33
N ASN A 311 3.36 -18.36 -9.28
CA ASN A 311 4.00 -18.61 -10.56
C ASN A 311 3.77 -17.46 -11.52
N GLN A 312 4.81 -17.09 -12.27
CA GLN A 312 4.65 -16.13 -13.35
C GLN A 312 5.71 -16.26 -14.45
N ALA A 313 5.43 -15.65 -15.59
CA ALA A 313 6.38 -15.32 -16.64
C ALA A 313 5.87 -14.14 -17.48
N ALA A 314 6.77 -13.57 -18.30
CA ALA A 314 6.34 -12.74 -19.42
C ALA A 314 5.41 -13.52 -20.36
N GLN A 315 4.52 -12.82 -21.07
CA GLN A 315 3.56 -13.43 -21.99
C GLN A 315 4.19 -14.47 -22.94
N GLY A 316 3.60 -15.67 -22.99
CA GLY A 316 4.06 -16.80 -23.78
C GLY A 316 5.30 -17.52 -23.23
N GLY A 317 5.79 -17.11 -22.05
CA GLY A 317 6.93 -17.69 -21.36
C GLY A 317 6.58 -18.95 -20.56
N VAL A 318 7.62 -19.62 -20.05
CA VAL A 318 7.45 -20.75 -19.11
C VAL A 318 7.32 -20.18 -17.71
N GLN A 319 6.15 -20.36 -17.11
CA GLN A 319 5.84 -19.85 -15.79
C GLN A 319 6.59 -20.63 -14.72
N SER A 320 7.09 -19.91 -13.71
CA SER A 320 7.86 -20.48 -12.60
C SER A 320 7.60 -19.72 -11.32
N THR A 321 7.82 -20.39 -10.19
CA THR A 321 7.57 -19.80 -8.87
C THR A 321 8.47 -18.59 -8.63
N PHE A 322 7.83 -17.49 -8.26
CA PHE A 322 8.43 -16.25 -7.83
C PHE A 322 7.97 -15.93 -6.41
N ASP A 323 8.92 -15.56 -5.56
CA ASP A 323 8.68 -15.20 -4.17
C ASP A 323 8.85 -13.70 -3.98
N ALA A 324 7.76 -12.94 -4.03
CA ALA A 324 7.80 -11.49 -3.89
C ALA A 324 8.12 -11.02 -2.45
N ASN A 325 8.08 -11.92 -1.45
CA ASN A 325 8.39 -11.54 -0.07
C ASN A 325 9.88 -11.36 0.15
N ALA A 326 10.75 -11.92 -0.70
CA ALA A 326 12.19 -11.98 -0.47
C ALA A 326 12.99 -11.24 -1.54
N ARG A 327 12.59 -10.01 -1.90
CA ARG A 327 13.20 -9.21 -2.98
C ARG A 327 14.16 -8.13 -2.49
N ASN A 328 14.03 -7.70 -1.24
CA ASN A 328 14.91 -6.70 -0.65
C ASN A 328 15.29 -7.06 0.79
N ASP A 329 16.54 -6.80 1.15
CA ASP A 329 17.09 -6.81 2.50
C ASP A 329 16.62 -5.57 3.29
N LEU A 330 15.45 -5.67 3.92
CA LEU A 330 14.82 -4.56 4.66
C LEU A 330 15.48 -4.33 6.03
N ARG A 331 15.56 -3.06 6.44
CA ARG A 331 16.15 -2.63 7.72
C ARG A 331 15.25 -1.64 8.43
N LEU A 332 15.15 -1.80 9.75
CA LEU A 332 14.37 -0.94 10.62
C LEU A 332 15.28 -0.12 11.54
N ALA A 333 14.99 1.17 11.70
CA ALA A 333 15.61 1.98 12.74
C ALA A 333 14.58 2.82 13.48
N ILE A 334 14.70 2.90 14.80
CA ILE A 334 13.91 3.80 15.65
C ILE A 334 14.79 4.99 16.02
N PHE A 335 14.23 6.19 15.93
CA PHE A 335 14.91 7.46 16.21
C PHE A 335 14.30 8.17 17.41
N ALA A 336 15.17 8.84 18.16
CA ALA A 336 14.81 9.71 19.28
C ALA A 336 13.91 10.89 18.82
N PRO A 337 13.33 11.65 19.76
CA PRO A 337 12.44 12.76 19.40
C PRO A 337 13.05 13.91 18.61
N ASN A 338 14.38 13.98 18.51
CA ASN A 338 15.05 14.90 17.61
C ASN A 338 14.97 14.49 16.13
N GLY A 339 14.48 13.27 15.82
CA GLY A 339 14.36 12.69 14.48
C GLY A 339 15.69 12.36 13.78
N MET A 340 16.83 12.67 14.41
CA MET A 340 18.16 12.56 13.80
C MET A 340 19.00 11.45 14.42
N THR A 341 18.78 11.13 15.70
CA THR A 341 19.58 10.14 16.43
C THR A 341 18.89 8.78 16.42
N PRO A 342 19.43 7.75 15.73
CA PRO A 342 18.93 6.40 15.88
C PRO A 342 19.20 5.90 17.31
N ILE A 343 18.18 5.36 17.95
CA ILE A 343 18.23 4.77 19.29
C ILE A 343 18.08 3.25 19.26
N ALA A 344 17.55 2.70 18.16
CA ALA A 344 17.61 1.27 17.83
C ALA A 344 17.80 1.10 16.33
N VAL A 345 18.55 0.08 15.93
CA VAL A 345 18.71 -0.35 14.53
C VAL A 345 18.60 -1.87 14.52
N VAL A 346 17.77 -2.39 13.63
CA VAL A 346 17.53 -3.82 13.41
C VAL A 346 17.82 -4.13 11.94
N ASP A 347 18.78 -5.02 11.73
CA ASP A 347 19.40 -5.40 10.46
C ASP A 347 20.04 -6.78 10.70
N ALA A 348 19.18 -7.76 11.00
CA ALA A 348 19.56 -9.07 11.48
C ALA A 348 19.15 -10.19 10.51
N ALA A 349 18.12 -9.96 9.70
CA ALA A 349 17.61 -10.93 8.76
C ALA A 349 18.07 -10.59 7.34
N ASP A 350 18.30 -11.60 6.51
CA ASP A 350 18.54 -11.40 5.08
C ASP A 350 17.20 -11.08 4.37
N ALA A 351 17.25 -10.79 3.05
CA ALA A 351 16.07 -10.54 2.23
C ALA A 351 14.94 -11.57 2.44
N GLY A 352 13.73 -11.06 2.72
CA GLY A 352 12.54 -11.84 3.06
C GLY A 352 12.40 -12.27 4.51
N GLY A 353 13.40 -11.97 5.34
CA GLY A 353 13.33 -12.13 6.78
C GLY A 353 12.59 -10.99 7.47
N VAL A 354 11.97 -11.30 8.60
CA VAL A 354 11.30 -10.32 9.45
C VAL A 354 12.31 -9.64 10.37
N GLU A 355 12.34 -8.32 10.37
CA GLU A 355 13.08 -7.55 11.36
C GLU A 355 12.21 -7.32 12.60
N SER A 356 12.77 -7.50 13.80
CA SER A 356 12.03 -7.36 15.06
C SER A 356 12.85 -6.73 16.18
N LEU A 357 12.22 -5.76 16.84
CA LEU A 357 12.64 -5.15 18.07
C LEU A 357 11.63 -5.52 19.15
N SER A 358 12.09 -5.96 20.32
CA SER A 358 11.20 -6.34 21.42
C SER A 358 11.60 -5.69 22.74
N GLY A 359 10.62 -5.17 23.47
CA GLY A 359 10.78 -4.60 24.81
C GLY A 359 11.67 -3.35 24.87
N PHE A 360 11.80 -2.60 23.78
CA PHE A 360 12.72 -1.47 23.72
C PHE A 360 12.19 -0.27 24.51
N ALA A 361 12.97 0.22 25.47
CA ALA A 361 12.54 1.32 26.33
C ALA A 361 12.46 2.67 25.57
N LEU A 362 11.30 3.30 25.63
CA LEU A 362 11.08 4.69 25.25
C LEU A 362 10.99 5.50 26.55
N ASP A 363 12.11 6.04 27.01
CA ASP A 363 12.24 6.61 28.36
C ASP A 363 11.49 7.92 28.59
N SER A 364 11.04 8.59 27.53
CA SER A 364 10.44 9.92 27.61
C SER A 364 9.20 10.04 26.73
N PRO A 365 8.17 10.78 27.16
CA PRO A 365 7.12 11.23 26.27
C PRO A 365 7.70 12.00 25.08
N GLY A 366 7.10 11.84 23.90
CA GLY A 366 7.53 12.56 22.72
C GLY A 366 7.07 11.94 21.42
N GLN A 367 7.39 12.62 20.32
CA GLN A 367 7.27 12.07 18.97
C GLN A 367 8.53 11.30 18.64
N TYR A 368 8.42 10.02 18.32
CA TYR A 368 9.49 9.17 17.85
C TYR A 368 9.31 8.91 16.35
N TYR A 369 10.34 8.34 15.72
CA TYR A 369 10.31 8.02 14.30
C TYR A 369 10.78 6.59 14.06
N ALA A 370 10.13 5.90 13.13
CA ALA A 370 10.61 4.67 12.55
C ALA A 370 11.09 4.96 11.13
N ARG A 371 12.22 4.39 10.73
CA ARG A 371 12.69 4.43 9.35
C ARG A 371 12.79 3.02 8.80
N VAL A 372 12.20 2.81 7.63
CA VAL A 372 12.37 1.62 6.81
C VAL A 372 13.30 1.95 5.63
N MET A 373 14.16 1.01 5.27
CA MET A 373 15.02 1.12 4.09
C MET A 373 15.37 -0.27 3.56
N GLY A 374 15.74 -0.33 2.27
CA GLY A 374 16.22 -1.56 1.63
C GLY A 374 17.72 -1.55 1.35
N GLY A 375 18.30 -2.75 1.23
CA GLY A 375 19.67 -3.00 0.80
C GLY A 375 19.82 -3.22 -0.71
N ASP A 376 18.75 -3.61 -1.41
CA ASP A 376 18.76 -4.01 -2.83
C ASP A 376 18.04 -3.01 -3.74
N ASP A 377 18.43 -2.96 -5.03
CA ASP A 377 17.69 -2.24 -6.08
C ASP A 377 16.52 -3.07 -6.60
N ASN A 378 15.61 -3.43 -5.69
CA ASN A 378 14.35 -4.08 -6.02
C ASN A 378 13.24 -3.52 -5.14
N VAL A 379 12.06 -3.36 -5.73
CA VAL A 379 10.86 -3.02 -4.99
C VAL A 379 10.49 -4.12 -3.99
N GLN A 380 10.09 -3.74 -2.78
CA GLN A 380 9.64 -4.67 -1.76
C GLN A 380 8.52 -4.03 -0.93
N PHE A 381 7.32 -4.63 -1.00
CA PHE A 381 6.26 -4.30 -0.05
C PHE A 381 6.65 -4.74 1.35
N TYR A 382 6.14 -4.03 2.35
CA TYR A 382 6.30 -4.41 3.74
C TYR A 382 5.11 -4.00 4.59
N GLU A 383 4.94 -4.66 5.73
CA GLU A 383 4.15 -4.15 6.85
C GLU A 383 5.11 -3.68 7.95
N LEU A 384 4.89 -2.45 8.45
CA LEU A 384 5.49 -1.96 9.69
C LEU A 384 4.42 -1.95 10.78
N ARG A 385 4.66 -2.72 11.85
CA ARG A 385 3.79 -2.81 13.02
C ARG A 385 4.53 -2.35 14.26
N LEU A 386 3.93 -1.42 15.00
CA LEU A 386 4.44 -0.88 16.26
C LEU A 386 3.42 -1.16 17.35
N SER A 387 3.83 -1.76 18.46
CA SER A 387 2.99 -1.91 19.64
C SER A 387 3.72 -1.43 20.88
N ALA A 388 2.99 -0.87 21.84
CA ALA A 388 3.57 -0.44 23.10
C ALA A 388 2.99 -1.23 24.25
N ALA A 389 3.82 -1.53 25.25
CA ALA A 389 3.39 -1.97 26.55
C ALA A 389 3.78 -0.93 27.61
N ALA A 390 3.07 -0.95 28.73
CA ALA A 390 3.50 -0.18 29.88
C ALA A 390 4.87 -0.70 30.29
N PRO A 391 5.81 0.19 30.67
CA PRO A 391 7.10 -0.28 31.14
C PRO A 391 6.84 -1.14 32.38
N LEU A 392 7.57 -2.25 32.50
CA LEU A 392 7.56 -3.04 33.72
C LEU A 392 8.02 -2.15 34.86
N LEU A 393 7.08 -1.67 35.68
CA LEU A 393 7.37 -0.91 36.88
C LEU A 393 7.92 -1.89 37.91
N VAL A 394 9.24 -1.98 38.01
CA VAL A 394 9.90 -2.66 39.14
C VAL A 394 9.78 -1.73 40.33
N LEU A 395 8.88 -2.05 41.26
CA LEU A 395 8.79 -1.30 42.51
C LEU A 395 9.98 -1.66 43.40
N ALA A 396 10.59 -0.65 44.03
CA ALA A 396 11.63 -0.92 45.00
C ALA A 396 11.05 -1.74 46.17
N GLY A 397 11.55 -2.96 46.37
CA GLY A 397 11.02 -3.89 47.36
C GLY A 397 10.04 -4.93 46.83
N ASP A 398 9.63 -4.87 45.56
CA ASP A 398 8.91 -5.94 44.86
C ASP A 398 9.93 -6.99 44.38
N TYR A 399 10.21 -7.93 45.27
CA TYR A 399 11.25 -8.94 45.11
C TYR A 399 10.75 -10.18 44.38
N ASN A 400 9.43 -10.39 44.30
CA ASN A 400 8.85 -11.48 43.53
C ASN A 400 8.44 -11.05 42.09
N GLY A 401 8.42 -9.75 41.80
CA GLY A 401 8.13 -9.16 40.50
C GLY A 401 6.65 -9.19 40.12
N ASP A 402 5.74 -9.25 41.08
CA ASP A 402 4.29 -9.33 40.82
C ASP A 402 3.60 -7.97 40.68
N GLY A 403 4.37 -6.88 40.82
CA GLY A 403 3.90 -5.50 40.68
C GLY A 403 3.31 -4.92 41.96
N VAL A 404 3.38 -5.62 43.10
CA VAL A 404 2.93 -5.16 44.41
C VAL A 404 4.02 -5.41 45.44
N VAL A 405 4.31 -4.44 46.31
CA VAL A 405 5.23 -4.64 47.44
C VAL A 405 4.43 -5.11 48.65
N ASP A 406 4.37 -6.41 48.89
CA ASP A 406 3.59 -7.00 49.97
C ASP A 406 4.32 -8.07 50.80
N ALA A 407 3.58 -8.89 51.54
CA ALA A 407 4.16 -9.90 52.41
C ALA A 407 4.83 -11.06 51.63
N ALA A 408 4.49 -11.26 50.37
CA ALA A 408 5.13 -12.25 49.49
C ALA A 408 6.59 -11.85 49.22
N ASP A 409 6.89 -10.58 48.99
CA ASP A 409 8.26 -10.09 48.81
C ASP A 409 9.13 -10.28 50.04
N TYR A 410 8.54 -10.10 51.23
CA TYR A 410 9.24 -10.37 52.48
C TYR A 410 9.73 -11.82 52.56
N THR A 411 8.99 -12.78 52.00
CA THR A 411 9.44 -14.18 51.97
C THR A 411 10.65 -14.35 51.04
N VAL A 412 10.67 -13.68 49.89
CA VAL A 412 11.82 -13.68 48.97
C VAL A 412 13.06 -13.07 49.64
N TRP A 413 12.93 -11.94 50.32
CA TRP A 413 14.03 -11.36 51.10
C TRP A 413 14.48 -12.27 52.24
N ARG A 414 13.53 -12.85 52.98
CA ARG A 414 13.87 -13.68 54.14
C ARG A 414 14.62 -14.96 53.73
N ASP A 415 14.23 -15.56 52.62
CA ASP A 415 14.84 -16.78 52.08
C ASP A 415 16.21 -16.52 51.43
N SER A 416 16.44 -15.28 50.97
CA SER A 416 17.72 -14.85 50.40
C SER A 416 18.64 -14.11 51.37
N LEU A 417 18.22 -13.87 52.62
CA LEU A 417 18.98 -13.12 53.61
C LEU A 417 20.40 -13.67 53.82
N GLY A 418 21.40 -12.81 53.59
CA GLY A 418 22.82 -13.13 53.69
C GLY A 418 23.42 -13.76 52.43
N GLN A 419 22.65 -13.93 51.35
CA GLN A 419 23.19 -14.28 50.04
C GLN A 419 23.95 -13.07 49.47
N SER A 420 25.05 -13.35 48.75
CA SER A 420 25.88 -12.36 48.09
C SER A 420 26.23 -12.80 46.68
N GLY A 421 26.27 -11.89 45.71
CA GLY A 421 26.50 -12.21 44.31
C GLY A 421 25.72 -11.30 43.36
N GLN A 422 25.85 -11.57 42.07
CA GLN A 422 25.08 -10.84 41.04
C GLN A 422 23.69 -11.44 40.89
N SER A 423 22.73 -10.62 40.45
CA SER A 423 21.36 -11.04 40.10
C SER A 423 20.55 -11.64 41.26
N LEU A 424 20.72 -11.10 42.47
CA LEU A 424 19.91 -11.49 43.64
C LEU A 424 18.58 -10.74 43.59
N ALA A 425 17.46 -11.48 43.58
CA ALA A 425 16.12 -10.89 43.47
C ALA A 425 15.78 -9.91 44.61
N ALA A 426 16.34 -10.11 45.80
CA ALA A 426 16.10 -9.26 46.97
C ALA A 426 17.24 -8.28 47.29
N ASP A 427 18.24 -8.13 46.41
CA ASP A 427 19.25 -7.07 46.49
C ASP A 427 18.66 -5.81 45.86
N GLY A 428 17.82 -5.12 46.63
CA GLY A 428 17.06 -3.97 46.15
C GLY A 428 17.88 -2.68 46.15
N ASN A 429 18.98 -2.62 46.91
CA ASN A 429 19.90 -1.47 46.91
C ASN A 429 21.06 -1.62 45.91
N GLY A 430 21.26 -2.82 45.33
CA GLY A 430 22.25 -3.13 44.31
C GLY A 430 23.69 -3.26 44.83
N ASP A 431 23.88 -3.54 46.13
CA ASP A 431 25.20 -3.66 46.75
C ASP A 431 25.79 -5.08 46.70
N LEU A 432 25.10 -5.99 46.03
CA LEU A 432 25.44 -7.40 45.84
C LEU A 432 25.34 -8.25 47.11
N LEU A 433 24.63 -7.78 48.14
CA LEU A 433 24.39 -8.48 49.41
C LEU A 433 22.95 -8.28 49.89
N VAL A 434 22.17 -9.36 50.04
CA VAL A 434 20.85 -9.25 50.66
C VAL A 434 20.99 -9.09 52.17
N ASP A 435 20.71 -7.90 52.70
CA ASP A 435 20.81 -7.61 54.13
C ASP A 435 19.66 -6.76 54.71
N SER A 436 19.91 -6.13 55.85
CA SER A 436 18.94 -5.28 56.54
C SER A 436 18.58 -3.99 55.78
N ALA A 437 19.44 -3.52 54.86
CA ALA A 437 19.18 -2.37 54.01
C ALA A 437 18.08 -2.68 53.00
N ASP A 438 18.09 -3.88 52.41
CA ASP A 438 17.03 -4.37 51.52
C ASP A 438 15.71 -4.55 52.26
N TYR A 439 15.74 -5.13 53.46
CA TYR A 439 14.55 -5.14 54.32
C TYR A 439 14.02 -3.73 54.60
N GLY A 440 14.92 -2.77 54.81
CA GLY A 440 14.58 -1.36 54.97
C GLY A 440 13.87 -0.80 53.73
N LEU A 441 14.34 -1.18 52.53
CA LEU A 441 13.76 -0.80 51.25
C LEU A 441 12.37 -1.42 51.02
N TRP A 442 12.21 -2.73 51.23
CA TRP A 442 10.90 -3.37 51.20
C TRP A 442 9.94 -2.69 52.18
N ARG A 443 10.38 -2.48 53.42
CA ARG A 443 9.54 -1.86 54.46
C ARG A 443 9.13 -0.43 54.11
N SER A 444 10.01 0.35 53.47
CA SER A 444 9.68 1.73 53.07
C SER A 444 8.67 1.81 51.94
N ASN A 445 8.53 0.76 51.14
CA ASN A 445 7.64 0.69 49.98
C ASN A 445 6.47 -0.29 50.19
N PHE A 446 6.32 -0.88 51.38
CA PHE A 446 5.25 -1.84 51.65
C PHE A 446 3.87 -1.23 51.42
N GLY A 447 3.08 -1.87 50.57
CA GLY A 447 1.76 -1.42 50.12
C GLY A 447 1.77 -0.57 48.85
N GLU A 448 2.94 -0.27 48.28
CA GLU A 448 3.03 0.31 46.94
C GLU A 448 2.59 -0.75 45.91
N SER A 449 1.88 -0.30 44.88
CA SER A 449 1.42 -1.15 43.78
C SER A 449 1.61 -0.40 42.46
N ALA A 450 2.15 -1.05 41.45
CA ALA A 450 2.31 -0.47 40.13
C ALA A 450 0.92 -0.09 39.63
N ALA A 451 0.76 1.14 39.15
CA ALA A 451 -0.53 1.57 38.62
C ALA A 451 -0.86 0.70 37.40
N THR A 452 -1.74 -0.28 37.57
CA THR A 452 -2.41 -0.93 36.46
C THR A 452 -3.21 0.17 35.76
N VAL A 453 -2.77 0.59 34.57
CA VAL A 453 -3.66 1.30 33.65
C VAL A 453 -4.75 0.29 33.35
N GLY A 454 -5.89 0.43 34.02
CA GLY A 454 -7.03 -0.43 33.80
C GLY A 454 -7.37 -0.39 32.33
N LEU A 455 -7.27 -1.54 31.67
CA LEU A 455 -7.95 -1.77 30.40
C LEU A 455 -9.41 -1.43 30.67
N ALA A 456 -9.89 -0.31 30.12
CA ALA A 456 -11.31 -0.16 29.87
C ALA A 456 -11.63 -1.18 28.78
N GLU A 457 -11.81 -2.43 29.18
CA GLU A 457 -12.51 -3.40 28.36
C GLU A 457 -13.88 -2.78 28.13
N ASN A 458 -14.12 -2.30 26.91
CA ASN A 458 -15.46 -1.97 26.45
C ASN A 458 -16.22 -3.30 26.45
N ALA A 459 -16.70 -3.71 27.63
CA ALA A 459 -17.65 -4.79 27.76
C ALA A 459 -18.82 -4.44 26.83
N PRO A 460 -19.19 -5.31 25.88
CA PRO A 460 -20.36 -5.06 25.05
C PRO A 460 -21.55 -4.87 26.00
N GLU A 461 -22.18 -3.69 25.94
CA GLU A 461 -23.34 -3.43 26.78
C GLU A 461 -24.35 -4.56 26.54
N PRO A 462 -24.83 -5.26 27.59
CA PRO A 462 -25.89 -6.23 27.39
C PRO A 462 -27.07 -5.49 26.78
N ALA A 463 -27.72 -6.12 25.80
CA ALA A 463 -28.92 -5.65 25.11
C ALA A 463 -30.16 -5.50 26.03
N ALA A 464 -29.98 -5.09 27.29
CA ALA A 464 -31.02 -4.84 28.28
C ALA A 464 -31.86 -3.60 27.94
N VAL A 465 -31.36 -2.67 27.11
CA VAL A 465 -32.15 -1.52 26.64
C VAL A 465 -33.24 -1.94 25.63
N LEU A 466 -33.09 -3.08 24.95
CA LEU A 466 -34.14 -3.64 24.07
C LEU A 466 -35.22 -4.45 24.82
N LEU A 467 -34.99 -4.84 26.08
CA LEU A 467 -35.96 -5.56 26.92
C LEU A 467 -36.93 -4.65 27.69
N LEU A 468 -36.62 -3.36 27.84
CA LEU A 468 -37.55 -2.38 28.43
C LEU A 468 -38.54 -1.78 27.41
N ALA A 469 -38.23 -1.83 26.11
CA ALA A 469 -39.13 -1.35 25.06
C ALA A 469 -40.28 -2.32 24.70
N SER A 470 -40.14 -3.62 25.02
CA SER A 470 -41.16 -4.65 24.74
C SER A 470 -42.12 -4.93 25.91
N GLY A 471 -41.81 -4.46 27.13
CA GLY A 471 -42.69 -4.59 28.31
C GLY A 471 -43.74 -3.46 28.47
N GLY A 472 -43.50 -2.27 27.88
CA GLY A 472 -44.37 -1.10 28.05
C GLY A 472 -45.68 -1.13 27.26
N LEU A 473 -45.76 -1.91 26.18
CA LEU A 473 -46.94 -1.98 25.31
C LEU A 473 -48.05 -2.93 25.81
N ALA A 474 -47.78 -3.73 26.86
CA ALA A 474 -48.76 -4.67 27.41
C ALA A 474 -49.65 -4.08 28.53
N CYS A 475 -49.35 -2.90 29.06
CA CYS A 475 -50.12 -2.31 30.18
C CYS A 475 -51.12 -1.21 29.81
N LEU A 476 -51.24 -0.79 28.54
CA LEU A 476 -52.21 0.24 28.13
C LEU A 476 -53.55 -0.29 27.60
N ARG A 477 -53.82 -1.60 27.71
CA ARG A 477 -55.11 -2.19 27.30
C ARG A 477 -55.91 -2.72 28.47
N ARG A 478 -56.25 -1.87 29.45
CA ARG A 478 -57.41 -2.06 30.35
C ARG A 478 -57.70 -0.81 31.20
N ARG A 479 -58.67 0.01 30.78
CA ARG A 479 -59.94 0.25 31.51
C ARG A 479 -60.72 1.46 30.96
N ARG A 480 -61.95 1.13 30.55
CA ARG A 480 -63.16 1.94 30.32
C ARG A 480 -63.25 2.74 29.04
#